data_AF-A0A0F9HVE7-F1
#
_entry.id   AF-A0A0F9HVE7-F1
#
_cell.length_a   1.000
_cell.length_b   1.000
_cell.length_c   1.000
_cell.angle_alpha   90.00
_cell.angle_beta   90.00
_cell.angle_gamma   90.00
#
_symmetry.space_group_name_H-M   'P 1'
#
loop_
_entity.id
_entity.type
_entity.pdbx_description
1 polymer ?
#
loop_
_entity_poly.entity_id
_entity_poly.type
_entity_poly.pdbx_seq_one_letter_code
_entity_poly.pdbx_strand_id
1 'polypeptide(L)'
;NIKHLVYASSSSVYGLNEKIPFSTDDNVDHPISLYAASKKSNELMAHTYSHLFKIPTTGLRFFTVYGPWGRPDMAIFLFTDAIVNDRAIKVFNHGKMQRDFTYVDDIVEGVARIIEKPVTDRKLYDIYNIGNNNSVQLSEFIESIEKHIGKKAKKEMLPMQPGDVERTWADVDDLIADYDYKPDTTVNDGVKEFIDWYKSYYKV
;
A
#
# COMPACT_ATOMS: atom_id res chain seq x y z
N ASN A 1 -0.46 -26.79 16.32
CA ASN A 1 -1.71 -26.17 15.84
C ASN A 1 -1.49 -24.69 15.58
N ILE A 2 -1.83 -24.21 14.39
CA ILE A 2 -1.80 -22.77 14.05
C ILE A 2 -2.96 -22.08 14.77
N LYS A 3 -2.68 -21.00 15.49
CA LYS A 3 -3.68 -20.25 16.27
C LYS A 3 -4.36 -19.16 15.45
N HIS A 4 -3.64 -18.56 14.50
CA HIS A 4 -4.10 -17.49 13.65
C HIS A 4 -3.20 -17.42 12.42
N LEU A 5 -3.80 -17.31 11.24
CA LEU A 5 -3.11 -17.07 9.98
C LEU A 5 -3.43 -15.67 9.48
N VAL A 6 -2.45 -14.78 9.53
CA VAL A 6 -2.51 -13.48 8.87
C VAL A 6 -1.81 -13.60 7.52
N TYR A 7 -2.45 -13.14 6.44
CA TYR A 7 -1.91 -13.27 5.09
C TYR A 7 -2.11 -12.00 4.25
N ALA A 8 -1.18 -11.81 3.30
CA ALA A 8 -1.21 -10.65 2.40
C ALA A 8 -2.10 -10.91 1.18
N SER A 9 -3.23 -10.20 1.14
CA SER A 9 -3.97 -9.88 -0.10
C SER A 9 -3.37 -8.61 -0.73
N SER A 10 -4.13 -7.87 -1.53
CA SER A 10 -3.66 -6.68 -2.25
C SER A 10 -4.83 -5.79 -2.63
N SER A 11 -4.67 -4.47 -2.59
CA SER A 11 -5.67 -3.52 -3.13
C SER A 11 -5.97 -3.75 -4.62
N SER A 12 -5.08 -4.41 -5.35
CA SER A 12 -5.30 -4.77 -6.77
C SER A 12 -6.53 -5.65 -7.01
N VAL A 13 -7.08 -6.31 -5.98
CA VAL A 13 -8.33 -7.09 -6.11
C VAL A 13 -9.55 -6.21 -6.42
N TYR A 14 -9.50 -4.92 -6.09
CA TYR A 14 -10.54 -3.95 -6.44
C TYR A 14 -10.61 -3.65 -7.94
N GLY A 15 -9.58 -4.00 -8.72
CA GLY A 15 -9.63 -3.94 -10.19
C GLY A 15 -10.02 -2.56 -10.73
N LEU A 16 -11.12 -2.51 -11.49
CA LEU A 16 -11.66 -1.30 -12.13
C LEU A 16 -12.78 -0.63 -11.31
N ASN A 17 -12.89 -0.92 -10.01
CA ASN A 17 -13.89 -0.26 -9.19
C ASN A 17 -13.73 1.27 -9.28
N GLU A 18 -14.84 1.96 -9.57
CA GLU A 18 -14.89 3.43 -9.65
C GLU A 18 -15.28 4.07 -8.32
N LYS A 19 -15.93 3.32 -7.42
CA LYS A 19 -16.29 3.77 -6.07
C LYS A 19 -15.02 3.96 -5.25
N ILE A 20 -14.89 5.13 -4.63
CA ILE A 20 -13.79 5.45 -3.71
C ILE A 20 -14.40 6.16 -2.46
N PRO A 21 -13.93 5.88 -1.23
CA PRO A 21 -12.88 4.93 -0.86
C PRO A 21 -13.22 3.48 -1.20
N PHE A 22 -12.19 2.68 -1.48
CA PHE A 22 -12.37 1.24 -1.66
C PHE A 22 -12.66 0.59 -0.31
N SER A 23 -13.81 -0.04 -0.20
CA SER A 23 -14.28 -0.72 1.00
C SER A 23 -14.16 -2.23 0.86
N THR A 24 -13.95 -2.92 1.97
CA THR A 24 -13.93 -4.40 2.04
C THR A 24 -15.24 -5.04 1.57
N ASP A 25 -16.35 -4.30 1.64
CA ASP A 25 -17.68 -4.67 1.13
C ASP A 25 -17.82 -4.55 -0.39
N ASP A 26 -16.89 -3.88 -1.07
CA ASP A 26 -16.97 -3.72 -2.51
C ASP A 26 -16.77 -5.05 -3.24
N ASN A 27 -17.46 -5.19 -4.37
CA ASN A 27 -17.27 -6.34 -5.25
C ASN A 27 -15.82 -6.38 -5.77
N VAL A 28 -15.23 -7.57 -5.79
CA VAL A 28 -13.83 -7.82 -6.22
C VAL A 28 -13.75 -9.02 -7.16
N ASP A 29 -14.81 -9.24 -7.95
CA ASP A 29 -14.94 -10.39 -8.86
C ASP A 29 -14.40 -10.10 -10.26
N HIS A 30 -13.90 -8.88 -10.50
CA HIS A 30 -13.40 -8.40 -11.79
C HIS A 30 -11.91 -8.01 -11.74
N PRO A 31 -10.99 -8.93 -11.34
CA PRO A 31 -9.56 -8.62 -11.30
C PRO A 31 -8.99 -8.39 -12.71
N ILE A 32 -8.18 -7.33 -12.86
CA ILE A 32 -7.57 -6.96 -14.15
C ILE A 32 -6.16 -7.51 -14.38
N SER A 33 -5.65 -8.33 -13.45
CA SER A 33 -4.34 -8.96 -13.58
C SER A 33 -4.33 -10.35 -12.97
N LEU A 34 -3.45 -11.22 -13.46
CA LEU A 34 -3.24 -12.55 -12.87
C LEU A 34 -2.80 -12.45 -11.40
N TYR A 35 -1.99 -11.43 -11.08
CA TYR A 35 -1.62 -11.12 -9.70
C TYR A 35 -2.86 -10.86 -8.83
N ALA A 36 -3.75 -9.95 -9.25
CA ALA A 36 -4.99 -9.66 -8.53
C ALA A 36 -5.89 -10.89 -8.40
N ALA A 37 -6.04 -11.68 -9.46
CA ALA A 37 -6.80 -12.93 -9.44
C ALA A 37 -6.22 -13.90 -8.40
N SER A 38 -4.90 -14.10 -8.36
CA SER A 38 -4.25 -14.98 -7.37
C SER A 38 -4.46 -14.49 -5.92
N LYS A 39 -4.43 -13.18 -5.69
CA LYS A 39 -4.68 -12.59 -4.36
C LYS A 39 -6.14 -12.77 -3.95
N LYS A 40 -7.09 -12.63 -4.87
CA LYS A 40 -8.49 -12.94 -4.61
C LYS A 40 -8.72 -14.43 -4.35
N SER A 41 -8.03 -15.31 -5.09
CA SER A 41 -8.07 -16.76 -4.82
C SER A 41 -7.60 -17.08 -3.41
N ASN A 42 -6.56 -16.40 -2.89
CA ASN A 42 -6.14 -16.58 -1.49
C ASN A 42 -7.26 -16.25 -0.49
N GLU A 43 -8.04 -15.19 -0.73
CA GLU A 43 -9.19 -14.85 0.12
C GLU A 43 -10.24 -15.99 0.13
N LEU A 44 -10.57 -16.52 -1.04
CA LEU A 44 -11.52 -17.63 -1.17
C LEU A 44 -11.00 -18.91 -0.49
N MET A 45 -9.71 -19.22 -0.66
CA MET A 45 -9.07 -20.37 -0.01
C MET A 45 -9.04 -20.20 1.52
N ALA A 46 -8.71 -19.01 2.02
CA ALA A 46 -8.70 -18.74 3.46
C ALA A 46 -10.10 -18.91 4.06
N HIS A 47 -11.14 -18.39 3.41
CA HIS A 47 -12.53 -18.57 3.85
C HIS A 47 -12.91 -20.06 3.97
N THR A 48 -12.59 -20.88 2.95
CA THR A 48 -12.93 -22.31 2.98
C THR A 48 -12.19 -23.04 4.10
N TYR A 49 -10.91 -22.73 4.34
CA TYR A 49 -10.14 -23.32 5.43
C TYR A 49 -10.66 -22.89 6.82
N SER A 50 -11.04 -21.63 6.99
CA SER A 50 -11.67 -21.14 8.22
C SER A 50 -13.02 -21.81 8.48
N HIS A 51 -13.84 -21.98 7.45
CA HIS A 51 -15.13 -22.64 7.56
C HIS A 51 -15.00 -24.13 7.96
N LEU A 52 -14.17 -24.88 7.24
CA LEU A 52 -14.04 -26.34 7.39
C LEU A 52 -13.20 -26.76 8.59
N PHE A 53 -12.05 -26.10 8.80
CA PHE A 53 -11.03 -26.53 9.76
C PHE A 53 -10.91 -25.62 10.98
N LYS A 54 -11.77 -24.60 11.06
CA LYS A 54 -11.82 -23.64 12.17
C LYS A 54 -10.49 -22.92 12.43
N ILE A 55 -9.71 -22.70 11.37
CA ILE A 55 -8.47 -21.93 11.44
C ILE A 55 -8.84 -20.44 11.34
N PRO A 56 -8.57 -19.61 12.36
CA PRO A 56 -8.78 -18.18 12.27
C PRO A 56 -7.85 -17.58 11.21
N THR A 57 -8.40 -16.81 10.27
CA THR A 57 -7.66 -16.16 9.20
C THR A 57 -8.00 -14.67 9.12
N THR A 58 -6.99 -13.87 8.81
CA THR A 58 -7.14 -12.43 8.54
C THR A 58 -6.39 -12.09 7.26
N GLY A 59 -7.14 -11.68 6.25
CA GLY A 59 -6.59 -11.18 4.99
C GLY A 59 -6.36 -9.69 5.04
N LEU A 60 -5.18 -9.24 4.64
CA LEU A 60 -4.87 -7.80 4.56
C LEU A 60 -4.70 -7.37 3.11
N ARG A 61 -5.58 -6.50 2.64
CA ARG A 61 -5.48 -5.85 1.33
C ARG A 61 -4.54 -4.64 1.46
N PHE A 62 -3.25 -4.88 1.22
CA PHE A 62 -2.23 -3.84 1.25
C PHE A 62 -2.42 -2.82 0.13
N PHE A 63 -2.34 -1.54 0.47
CA PHE A 63 -2.20 -0.43 -0.47
C PHE A 63 -0.71 -0.14 -0.73
N THR A 64 -0.36 1.03 -1.25
CA THR A 64 1.01 1.31 -1.70
C THR A 64 1.92 1.55 -0.50
N VAL A 65 2.70 0.54 -0.13
CA VAL A 65 3.69 0.61 0.96
C VAL A 65 5.01 1.19 0.45
N TYR A 66 5.62 2.07 1.23
CA TYR A 66 6.94 2.64 0.96
C TYR A 66 7.76 2.82 2.25
N GLY A 67 9.07 2.93 2.11
CA GLY A 67 9.99 3.12 3.25
C GLY A 67 11.33 2.43 3.02
N PRO A 68 12.27 2.54 3.97
CA PRO A 68 13.56 1.86 3.94
C PRO A 68 13.44 0.38 3.56
N TRP A 69 14.42 -0.15 2.83
CA TRP A 69 14.40 -1.53 2.30
C TRP A 69 13.25 -1.85 1.34
N GLY A 70 12.56 -0.81 0.85
CA GLY A 70 11.54 -0.92 -0.18
C GLY A 70 12.07 -1.51 -1.49
N ARG A 71 11.16 -1.99 -2.33
CA ARG A 71 11.54 -2.66 -3.57
C ARG A 71 12.03 -1.65 -4.63
N PRO A 72 13.06 -2.01 -5.43
CA PRO A 72 13.64 -1.11 -6.44
C PRO A 72 12.72 -0.83 -7.65
N ASP A 73 11.65 -1.60 -7.82
CA ASP A 73 10.66 -1.42 -8.88
C ASP A 73 9.51 -0.47 -8.51
N MET A 74 9.49 0.08 -7.28
CA MET A 74 8.43 0.96 -6.79
C MET A 74 8.78 2.45 -6.93
N ALA A 75 7.73 3.29 -7.01
CA ALA A 75 7.83 4.71 -7.35
C ALA A 75 8.90 5.50 -6.57
N ILE A 76 8.92 5.41 -5.23
CA ILE A 76 9.90 6.16 -4.42
C ILE A 76 11.33 5.81 -4.79
N PHE A 77 11.59 4.54 -5.06
CA PHE A 77 12.90 4.03 -5.39
C PHE A 77 13.31 4.46 -6.79
N LEU A 78 12.42 4.25 -7.78
CA LEU A 78 12.64 4.66 -9.17
C LEU A 78 12.89 6.17 -9.29
N PHE A 79 12.14 6.99 -8.55
CA PHE A 79 12.33 8.44 -8.55
C PHE A 79 13.63 8.85 -7.88
N THR A 80 13.92 8.30 -6.70
CA THR A 80 15.16 8.60 -5.97
C THR A 80 16.38 8.26 -6.80
N ASP A 81 16.42 7.04 -7.34
CA ASP A 81 17.50 6.55 -8.17
C ASP A 81 17.68 7.40 -9.45
N ALA A 82 16.58 7.77 -10.12
CA ALA A 82 16.67 8.63 -11.29
C ALA A 82 17.22 10.03 -10.95
N ILE A 83 16.74 10.65 -9.87
CA ILE A 83 17.15 12.01 -9.46
C ILE A 83 18.63 12.02 -9.05
N VAL A 84 19.06 11.06 -8.21
CA VAL A 84 20.46 10.92 -7.80
C VAL A 84 21.36 10.79 -9.04
N ASN A 85 20.96 9.98 -10.01
CA ASN A 85 21.74 9.72 -11.24
C ASN A 85 21.47 10.68 -12.40
N ASP A 86 20.89 11.87 -12.17
CA ASP A 86 20.64 12.90 -13.21
C ASP A 86 19.72 12.47 -14.36
N ARG A 87 18.96 11.38 -14.18
CA ARG A 87 17.99 10.86 -15.16
C ARG A 87 16.62 11.50 -14.98
N ALA A 88 15.85 11.52 -16.07
CA ALA A 88 14.48 12.00 -16.02
C ALA A 88 13.54 10.98 -15.35
N ILE A 89 12.61 11.47 -14.53
CA ILE A 89 11.50 10.69 -14.00
C ILE A 89 10.29 10.82 -14.92
N LYS A 90 9.56 9.72 -15.08
CA LYS A 90 8.29 9.68 -15.82
C LYS A 90 7.15 10.00 -14.86
N VAL A 91 6.39 11.06 -15.16
CA VAL A 91 5.27 11.51 -14.34
C VAL A 91 3.98 11.42 -15.16
N PHE A 92 3.19 10.38 -14.89
CA PHE A 92 1.93 10.12 -15.59
C PHE A 92 0.80 11.05 -15.09
N ASN A 93 -0.23 11.20 -15.94
CA ASN A 93 -1.38 12.09 -15.73
C ASN A 93 -0.95 13.52 -15.30
N HIS A 94 0.15 14.01 -15.88
CA HIS A 94 0.71 15.32 -15.58
C HIS A 94 0.90 15.60 -14.07
N GLY A 95 1.17 14.57 -13.26
CA GLY A 95 1.42 14.70 -11.81
C GLY A 95 0.18 14.86 -10.94
N LYS A 96 -1.02 14.82 -11.54
CA LYS A 96 -2.30 14.95 -10.81
C LYS A 96 -2.77 13.66 -10.13
N MET A 97 -2.01 12.57 -10.31
CA MET A 97 -2.29 11.30 -9.65
C MET A 97 -2.25 11.47 -8.14
N GLN A 98 -3.23 10.89 -7.47
CA GLN A 98 -3.29 10.79 -6.02
C GLN A 98 -3.23 9.32 -5.62
N ARG A 99 -2.37 9.03 -4.64
CA ARG A 99 -2.12 7.68 -4.17
C ARG A 99 -2.12 7.66 -2.64
N ASP A 100 -2.61 6.56 -2.11
CA ASP A 100 -2.50 6.21 -0.71
C ASP A 100 -1.14 5.56 -0.49
N PHE A 101 -0.17 6.39 -0.09
CA PHE A 101 1.17 5.97 0.30
C PHE A 101 1.21 5.74 1.80
N THR A 102 1.44 4.50 2.21
CA THR A 102 1.52 4.11 3.63
C THR A 102 2.97 3.81 3.98
N TYR A 103 3.48 4.42 5.04
CA TYR A 103 4.86 4.18 5.45
C TYR A 103 4.99 2.78 6.06
N VAL A 104 6.16 2.15 5.88
CA VAL A 104 6.39 0.76 6.27
C VAL A 104 6.20 0.52 7.77
N ASP A 105 6.54 1.49 8.63
CA ASP A 105 6.38 1.31 10.07
C ASP A 105 4.90 1.35 10.50
N ASP A 106 4.07 2.19 9.86
CA ASP A 106 2.62 2.17 10.07
C ASP A 106 2.04 0.78 9.72
N ILE A 107 2.51 0.21 8.60
CA ILE A 107 2.12 -1.13 8.16
C ILE A 107 2.55 -2.19 9.18
N VAL A 108 3.80 -2.13 9.65
CA VAL A 108 4.34 -3.10 10.62
C VAL A 108 3.54 -3.04 11.92
N GLU A 109 3.23 -1.84 12.42
CA GLU A 109 2.41 -1.63 13.61
C GLU A 109 1.02 -2.24 13.45
N GLY A 110 0.35 -1.99 12.32
CA GLY A 110 -0.96 -2.58 12.02
C GLY A 110 -0.94 -4.10 11.96
N VAL A 111 0.07 -4.69 11.29
CA VAL A 111 0.23 -6.15 11.22
C VAL A 111 0.52 -6.75 12.59
N ALA A 112 1.38 -6.11 13.40
CA ALA A 112 1.71 -6.56 14.75
C ALA A 112 0.46 -6.59 15.65
N ARG A 113 -0.34 -5.52 15.66
CA ARG A 113 -1.60 -5.45 16.42
C ARG A 113 -2.57 -6.57 16.06
N ILE A 114 -2.67 -6.91 14.77
CA ILE A 114 -3.52 -8.01 14.31
C ILE A 114 -3.06 -9.35 14.84
N ILE A 115 -1.74 -9.60 14.79
CA ILE A 115 -1.14 -10.87 15.24
C ILE A 115 -1.25 -11.01 16.77
N GLU A 116 -1.07 -9.92 17.51
CA GLU A 116 -1.03 -9.93 18.96
C GLU A 116 -2.42 -9.98 19.62
N LYS A 117 -3.46 -9.43 18.97
CA LYS A 117 -4.82 -9.46 19.50
C LYS A 117 -5.41 -10.87 19.44
N PRO A 118 -5.90 -11.43 20.56
CA PRO A 118 -6.55 -12.74 20.55
C PRO A 118 -7.77 -12.82 19.61
N VAL A 119 -7.87 -13.91 18.87
CA VAL A 119 -8.97 -14.19 17.92
C VAL A 119 -10.17 -14.91 18.56
N THR A 120 -10.34 -14.82 19.88
CA THR A 120 -11.35 -15.58 20.64
C THR A 120 -12.78 -15.10 20.44
N ASP A 121 -12.96 -13.80 20.19
CA ASP A 121 -14.28 -13.14 20.22
C ASP A 121 -14.63 -12.46 18.88
N ARG A 122 -14.12 -13.01 17.76
CA ARG A 122 -14.36 -12.50 16.40
C ARG A 122 -14.69 -13.61 15.41
N LYS A 123 -15.07 -13.23 14.19
CA LYS A 123 -15.26 -14.17 13.09
C LYS A 123 -13.94 -14.89 12.79
N LEU A 124 -14.05 -16.14 12.32
CA LEU A 124 -12.89 -16.95 11.94
C LEU A 124 -12.24 -16.48 10.63
N TYR A 125 -12.92 -15.64 9.86
CA TYR A 125 -12.45 -15.12 8.58
C TYR A 125 -12.86 -13.65 8.50
N ASP A 126 -11.88 -12.75 8.40
CA ASP A 126 -12.13 -11.35 8.05
C ASP A 126 -11.08 -10.86 7.06
N ILE A 127 -11.44 -9.81 6.34
CA ILE A 127 -10.57 -9.07 5.44
C ILE A 127 -10.55 -7.62 5.90
N TYR A 128 -9.38 -7.01 5.92
CA TYR A 128 -9.23 -5.58 6.15
C TYR A 128 -8.44 -4.95 5.01
N ASN A 129 -8.75 -3.70 4.70
CA ASN A 129 -7.78 -2.84 4.04
C ASN A 129 -6.73 -2.38 5.05
N ILE A 130 -5.49 -2.28 4.60
CA ILE A 130 -4.41 -1.65 5.37
C ILE A 130 -3.72 -0.63 4.47
N GLY A 131 -3.80 0.62 4.88
CA GLY A 131 -3.43 1.81 4.10
C GLY A 131 -3.27 3.05 5.00
N ASN A 132 -3.09 4.24 4.42
CA ASN A 132 -2.94 5.51 5.14
C ASN A 132 -4.27 6.26 5.33
N ASN A 133 -5.36 5.80 4.69
CA ASN A 133 -6.69 6.47 4.70
C ASN A 133 -6.67 7.92 4.15
N ASN A 134 -5.58 8.31 3.49
CA ASN A 134 -5.41 9.63 2.94
C ASN A 134 -4.63 9.55 1.63
N SER A 135 -5.12 10.23 0.61
CA SER A 135 -4.47 10.26 -0.70
C SER A 135 -3.59 11.49 -0.82
N VAL A 136 -2.33 11.31 -1.20
CA VAL A 136 -1.36 12.39 -1.43
C VAL A 136 -1.11 12.53 -2.92
N GLN A 137 -0.96 13.77 -3.39
CA GLN A 137 -0.60 14.03 -4.79
C GLN A 137 0.82 13.54 -5.07
N LEU A 138 0.99 12.89 -6.22
CA LEU A 138 2.29 12.42 -6.68
C LEU A 138 3.32 13.56 -6.78
N SER A 139 2.87 14.77 -7.13
CA SER A 139 3.71 15.97 -7.14
C SER A 139 4.28 16.30 -5.75
N GLU A 140 3.46 16.25 -4.69
CA GLU A 140 3.91 16.50 -3.31
C GLU A 140 4.92 15.44 -2.85
N PHE A 141 4.69 14.17 -3.24
CA PHE A 141 5.62 13.08 -2.99
C PHE A 141 6.98 13.31 -3.67
N ILE A 142 6.98 13.70 -4.95
CA ILE A 142 8.20 14.02 -5.70
C ILE A 142 8.90 15.25 -5.11
N GLU A 143 8.16 16.28 -4.71
CA GLU A 143 8.74 17.48 -4.08
C GLU A 143 9.43 17.17 -2.75
N SER A 144 8.86 16.25 -1.95
CA SER A 144 9.52 15.77 -0.74
C SER A 144 10.83 15.02 -1.05
N ILE A 145 10.84 14.19 -2.09
CA ILE A 145 12.06 13.51 -2.56
C ILE A 145 13.11 14.55 -3.00
N GLU A 146 12.72 15.53 -3.84
CA GLU A 146 13.61 16.60 -4.29
C GLU A 146 14.23 17.37 -3.12
N LYS A 147 13.42 17.68 -2.11
CA LYS A 147 13.85 18.39 -0.89
C LYS A 147 14.91 17.62 -0.13
N HIS A 148 14.70 16.33 0.14
CA HIS A 148 15.61 15.51 0.96
C HIS A 148 16.84 15.01 0.18
N ILE A 149 16.75 14.89 -1.14
CA ILE A 149 17.93 14.70 -1.99
C ILE A 149 18.73 16.00 -2.10
N GLY A 150 18.06 17.16 -2.10
CA GLY A 150 18.67 18.47 -2.35
C GLY A 150 18.84 18.78 -3.84
N LYS A 151 18.03 18.16 -4.70
CA LYS A 151 18.15 18.23 -6.16
C LYS A 151 16.79 18.20 -6.84
N LYS A 152 16.60 19.06 -7.85
CA LYS A 152 15.36 19.10 -8.65
C LYS A 152 15.31 17.98 -9.66
N ALA A 153 14.15 17.33 -9.78
CA ALA A 153 13.95 16.24 -10.73
C ALA A 153 13.76 16.79 -12.14
N LYS A 154 14.37 16.12 -13.13
CA LYS A 154 14.01 16.31 -14.55
C LYS A 154 12.72 15.51 -14.80
N LYS A 155 11.61 16.18 -15.11
CA LYS A 155 10.28 15.55 -15.20
C LYS A 155 9.87 15.39 -16.67
N GLU A 156 9.62 14.16 -17.09
CA GLU A 156 8.96 13.84 -18.34
C GLU A 156 7.46 13.66 -18.06
N MET A 157 6.66 14.65 -18.42
CA MET A 157 5.21 14.64 -18.19
C MET A 157 4.53 13.80 -19.27
N LEU A 158 3.86 12.73 -18.85
CA LEU A 158 3.22 11.76 -19.75
C LEU A 158 1.69 11.76 -19.56
N PRO A 159 0.92 11.40 -20.60
CA PRO A 159 -0.52 11.18 -20.47
C PRO A 159 -0.81 10.05 -19.48
N MET A 160 -2.06 9.98 -19.01
CA MET A 160 -2.51 8.88 -18.15
C MET A 160 -2.40 7.54 -18.88
N GLN A 161 -1.98 6.48 -18.18
CA GLN A 161 -1.94 5.15 -18.78
C GLN A 161 -3.35 4.55 -18.86
N PRO A 162 -3.68 3.77 -19.91
CA PRO A 162 -4.91 3.00 -19.93
C PRO A 162 -4.98 2.05 -18.72
N GLY A 163 -6.07 2.12 -17.95
CA GLY A 163 -6.29 1.30 -16.75
C GLY A 163 -5.76 1.91 -15.45
N ASP A 164 -5.09 3.06 -15.49
CA ASP A 164 -4.81 3.84 -14.30
C ASP A 164 -6.08 4.57 -13.83
N VAL A 165 -6.13 4.88 -12.54
CA VAL A 165 -7.15 5.73 -11.91
C VAL A 165 -6.49 6.98 -11.30
N GLU A 166 -7.19 8.12 -11.38
CA GLU A 166 -6.65 9.41 -10.95
C GLU A 166 -6.37 9.42 -9.44
N ARG A 167 -7.28 8.84 -8.65
CA ARG A 167 -7.20 8.83 -7.19
C ARG A 167 -7.56 7.43 -6.67
N THR A 168 -6.85 6.99 -5.64
CA THR A 168 -7.15 5.75 -4.89
C THR A 168 -6.85 5.97 -3.43
N TRP A 169 -7.76 5.59 -2.53
CA TRP A 169 -7.44 5.39 -1.12
C TRP A 169 -8.29 4.30 -0.48
N ALA A 170 -7.75 3.75 0.59
CA ALA A 170 -8.36 2.68 1.36
C ALA A 170 -9.38 3.24 2.34
N ASP A 171 -10.57 2.65 2.41
CA ASP A 171 -11.38 2.71 3.63
C ASP A 171 -10.76 1.75 4.64
N VAL A 172 -10.27 2.27 5.77
CA VAL A 172 -9.64 1.47 6.85
C VAL A 172 -10.44 1.53 8.15
N ASP A 173 -11.69 1.99 8.12
CA ASP A 173 -12.50 2.21 9.31
C ASP A 173 -12.68 0.93 10.14
N ASP A 174 -12.87 -0.22 9.48
CA ASP A 174 -12.94 -1.53 10.12
C ASP A 174 -11.66 -1.87 10.89
N LEU A 175 -10.49 -1.55 10.31
CA LEU A 175 -9.20 -1.84 10.94
C LEU A 175 -8.93 -0.90 12.12
N ILE A 176 -9.38 0.36 12.02
CA ILE A 176 -9.36 1.32 13.13
C ILE A 176 -10.25 0.80 14.27
N ALA A 177 -11.50 0.42 13.97
CA ALA A 177 -12.47 -0.01 14.97
C ALA A 177 -12.01 -1.28 15.70
N ASP A 178 -11.47 -2.26 14.96
CA ASP A 178 -11.09 -3.54 15.54
C ASP A 178 -9.70 -3.55 16.16
N TYR A 179 -8.75 -2.74 15.67
CA TYR A 179 -7.33 -2.85 16.06
C TYR A 179 -6.69 -1.54 16.50
N ASP A 180 -7.46 -0.45 16.57
CA ASP A 180 -6.93 0.90 16.86
C ASP A 180 -5.76 1.27 15.93
N TYR A 181 -5.86 0.84 14.67
CA TYR A 181 -4.87 1.13 13.64
C TYR A 181 -4.83 2.63 13.34
N LYS A 182 -3.65 3.24 13.39
CA LYS A 182 -3.48 4.69 13.22
C LYS A 182 -2.20 4.96 12.44
N PRO A 183 -2.26 5.04 11.10
CA PRO A 183 -1.11 5.49 10.32
C PRO A 183 -0.92 6.99 10.58
N ASP A 184 0.22 7.38 11.13
CA ASP A 184 0.50 8.77 11.52
C ASP A 184 1.78 9.33 10.90
N THR A 185 2.52 8.51 10.15
CA THR A 185 3.72 8.96 9.46
C THR A 185 3.38 9.89 8.29
N THR A 186 3.86 11.14 8.36
CA THR A 186 3.68 12.08 7.25
C THR A 186 4.53 11.66 6.04
N VAL A 187 4.08 12.01 4.83
CA VAL A 187 4.87 11.75 3.60
C VAL A 187 6.25 12.38 3.68
N ASN A 188 6.36 13.59 4.24
CA ASN A 188 7.66 14.24 4.35
C ASN A 188 8.63 13.47 5.24
N ASP A 189 8.14 12.88 6.34
CA ASP A 189 8.98 12.17 7.30
C ASP A 189 9.34 10.79 6.78
N GLY A 190 8.37 10.03 6.27
CA GLY A 190 8.65 8.73 5.66
C GLY A 190 9.56 8.81 4.44
N VAL A 191 9.43 9.85 3.61
CA VAL A 191 10.37 10.08 2.49
C VAL A 191 11.76 10.44 3.02
N LYS A 192 11.86 11.27 4.06
CA LYS A 192 13.15 11.58 4.68
C LYS A 192 13.88 10.30 5.10
N GLU A 193 13.21 9.44 5.87
CA GLU A 193 13.79 8.19 6.37
C GLU A 193 14.21 7.25 5.22
N PHE A 194 13.41 7.17 4.15
CA PHE A 194 13.80 6.42 2.95
C PHE A 194 15.05 7.00 2.29
N ILE A 195 15.14 8.32 2.11
CA ILE A 195 16.29 8.96 1.46
C ILE A 195 17.55 8.81 2.30
N ASP A 196 17.45 8.96 3.63
CA ASP A 196 18.57 8.76 4.55
C ASP A 196 19.07 7.31 4.50
N TRP A 197 18.15 6.34 4.49
CA TRP A 197 18.48 4.94 4.26
C TRP A 197 19.15 4.72 2.89
N TYR A 198 18.58 5.26 1.81
CA TYR A 198 19.08 5.07 0.45
C TYR A 198 20.52 5.60 0.31
N LYS A 199 20.77 6.82 0.80
CA LYS A 199 22.10 7.46 0.81
C LYS A 199 23.11 6.62 1.59
N SER A 200 22.72 6.16 2.78
CA SER A 200 23.56 5.31 3.63
C SER A 200 23.89 3.95 2.96
N TYR A 201 22.87 3.28 2.41
CA TYR A 201 22.99 1.95 1.82
C TYR A 201 23.78 1.95 0.50
N TYR A 202 23.51 2.91 -0.39
CA TYR A 202 24.17 3.04 -1.69
C TYR A 202 25.43 3.91 -1.65
N LYS A 203 25.72 4.57 -0.53
CA LYS A 203 26.89 5.45 -0.32
C LYS A 203 26.93 6.62 -1.31
N VAL A 204 25.81 7.34 -1.41
CA VAL A 204 25.62 8.50 -2.31
C VAL A 204 25.24 9.77 -1.57
#